data_AF-A0A6M1QYS4-F1
#
_entry.id   AF-A0A6M1QYS4-F1
#
_cell.length_a   1.000
_cell.length_b   1.000
_cell.length_c   1.000
_cell.angle_alpha   90.00
_cell.angle_beta   90.00
_cell.angle_gamma   90.00
#
_symmetry.space_group_name_H-M   'P 1'
#
loop_
_entity.id
_entity.type
_entity.pdbx_description
1 polymer ?
#
loop_
_entity_poly.entity_id
_entity_poly.type
_entity_poly.pdbx_seq_one_letter_code
_entity_poly.pdbx_strand_id
1 'polypeptide(L)'
;MHGDIRPATIGYAPDGRIALIGAPAPRGGEALPYMSPEQIDRRRISPAGDIYSLGAVFFELLAGRPPYAGVEPERVGNLVTVPGHLDGITAAMLADDPVKRPRADEVVAVLESGVAAPPKRVVRPTGRTGPRLSPTVLGVLMLLVLPGLVFGGWGTLREADTMSTVGSAKPLAGILPTSFQLAFDLSIERDALRTDAELTEDFLQVTDRSIEAWTAEVRELDVSGDPGLRRRTERSAAALERLSDIRAAAREGDRSGKMVAVELYTNAVNGLFDLAAELPTFQDDELARQARNLELIGSVSEVLGLERRVMANALRNGRISDQGIADLGAAQDSWATHSESIYARADPGMRQRLDKISGRSFEFGSYAVSSQRAVIRVLNARDVEDVIRQLEDGADGRPVDQVWLADAATYVQDLKSVVVGSARQLADDVDRAHQDAKNQTIGWGIFTGIVLAVLVVLGVVLLRSRGRSVDA
;
A
#
# COMPACT_ATOMS: atom_id res chain seq x y z
N MET A 1 -14.92 -20.20 -22.56
CA MET A 1 -14.77 -19.23 -21.48
C MET A 1 -14.66 -20.02 -20.19
N HIS A 2 -13.59 -19.87 -19.42
CA HIS A 2 -13.28 -20.67 -18.24
C HIS A 2 -13.54 -19.88 -16.95
N GLY A 3 -13.03 -18.65 -16.87
CA GLY A 3 -13.25 -17.72 -15.75
C GLY A 3 -12.35 -17.94 -14.53
N ASP A 4 -11.45 -18.94 -14.55
CA ASP A 4 -10.49 -19.25 -13.47
C ASP A 4 -9.26 -20.01 -14.02
N ILE A 5 -8.46 -19.40 -14.89
CA ILE A 5 -7.24 -20.02 -15.44
C ILE A 5 -6.06 -19.68 -14.54
N ARG A 6 -5.49 -20.68 -13.86
CA ARG A 6 -4.41 -20.56 -12.87
C ARG A 6 -3.61 -21.86 -12.81
N PRO A 7 -2.41 -21.89 -12.19
CA PRO A 7 -1.65 -23.13 -12.05
C PRO A 7 -2.46 -24.29 -11.44
N ALA A 8 -3.31 -23.99 -10.45
CA ALA A 8 -4.18 -24.98 -9.81
C ALA A 8 -5.26 -25.57 -10.73
N THR A 9 -5.61 -24.89 -11.83
CA THR A 9 -6.59 -25.35 -12.84
C THR A 9 -5.94 -25.92 -14.11
N ILE A 10 -4.62 -26.18 -14.08
CA ILE A 10 -3.88 -26.80 -15.18
C ILE A 10 -3.34 -28.16 -14.71
N GLY A 11 -3.83 -29.23 -15.33
CA GLY A 11 -3.44 -30.61 -15.04
C GLY A 11 -2.53 -31.22 -16.12
N TYR A 12 -1.70 -32.16 -15.70
CA TYR A 12 -0.85 -32.98 -16.57
C TYR A 12 -1.37 -34.42 -16.60
N ALA A 13 -1.67 -34.92 -17.79
CA ALA A 13 -1.97 -36.33 -18.00
C ALA A 13 -0.67 -37.17 -18.04
N PRO A 14 -0.72 -38.47 -17.70
CA PRO A 14 0.46 -39.35 -17.71
C PRO A 14 1.16 -39.48 -19.08
N ASP A 15 0.46 -39.14 -20.16
CA ASP A 15 1.00 -39.13 -21.53
C ASP A 15 1.63 -37.78 -21.94
N GLY A 16 1.78 -36.85 -20.99
CA GLY A 16 2.37 -35.53 -21.20
C GLY A 16 1.40 -34.47 -21.73
N ARG A 17 0.11 -34.78 -21.92
CA ARG A 17 -0.88 -33.77 -22.33
C ARG A 17 -1.23 -32.83 -21.19
N ILE A 18 -1.30 -31.54 -21.50
CA ILE A 18 -1.76 -30.48 -20.59
C ILE A 18 -3.24 -30.22 -20.84
N ALA A 19 -4.05 -30.18 -19.80
CA ALA A 19 -5.48 -29.88 -19.89
C ALA A 19 -5.92 -28.93 -18.78
N LEU A 20 -6.93 -28.10 -19.06
CA LEU A 20 -7.63 -27.35 -18.02
C LEU A 20 -8.49 -28.32 -17.21
N ILE A 21 -8.38 -28.24 -15.89
CA ILE A 21 -9.09 -29.08 -14.92
C ILE A 21 -9.90 -28.21 -13.96
N GLY A 22 -10.94 -28.79 -13.37
CA GLY A 22 -11.65 -28.15 -12.27
C GLY A 22 -10.79 -28.17 -11.01
N ALA A 23 -10.71 -27.02 -10.33
CA ALA A 23 -10.07 -26.89 -9.02
C ALA A 23 -11.09 -26.45 -7.95
N PRO A 24 -10.81 -26.66 -6.65
CA PRO A 24 -11.56 -26.01 -5.57
C PRO A 24 -11.50 -24.49 -5.71
N ALA A 25 -12.47 -23.78 -5.12
CA ALA A 25 -12.43 -22.32 -5.08
C ALA A 25 -11.10 -21.82 -4.48
N PRO A 26 -10.48 -20.77 -5.05
CA PRO A 26 -9.22 -20.21 -4.57
C PRO A 26 -9.29 -19.82 -3.09
N ARG A 27 -8.22 -20.08 -2.34
CA ARG A 27 -8.10 -19.66 -0.93
C ARG A 27 -7.25 -18.40 -0.84
N GLY A 28 -7.60 -17.47 0.05
CA GLY A 28 -6.73 -16.36 0.48
C GLY A 28 -5.90 -15.67 -0.62
N GLY A 29 -6.54 -14.90 -1.50
CA GLY A 29 -5.82 -14.08 -2.50
C GLY A 29 -5.09 -14.84 -3.62
N GLU A 30 -5.07 -16.18 -3.60
CA GLU A 30 -4.35 -17.03 -4.57
C GLU A 30 -4.75 -16.81 -6.03
N ALA A 31 -6.00 -16.37 -6.28
CA ALA A 31 -6.45 -16.06 -7.62
C ALA A 31 -6.11 -14.64 -8.09
N LEU A 32 -5.78 -13.73 -7.18
CA LEU A 32 -5.56 -12.32 -7.48
C LEU A 32 -4.51 -12.08 -8.58
N PRO A 33 -3.36 -12.79 -8.62
CA PRO A 33 -2.33 -12.55 -9.64
C PRO A 33 -2.77 -12.89 -11.07
N TYR A 34 -3.79 -13.74 -11.22
CA TYR A 34 -4.24 -14.26 -12.51
C TYR A 34 -5.59 -13.69 -12.95
N MET A 35 -6.25 -12.92 -12.10
CA MET A 35 -7.49 -12.24 -12.46
C MET A 35 -7.19 -11.03 -13.33
N SER A 36 -7.94 -10.90 -14.42
CA SER A 36 -7.84 -9.72 -15.28
C SER A 36 -8.38 -8.48 -14.57
N PRO A 37 -7.94 -7.26 -14.95
CA PRO A 37 -8.40 -6.01 -14.33
C PRO A 37 -9.93 -5.90 -14.29
N GLU A 38 -10.60 -6.31 -15.37
CA GLU A 38 -12.07 -6.30 -15.42
C GLU A 38 -12.74 -7.36 -14.52
N GLN A 39 -12.07 -8.47 -14.21
CA GLN A 39 -12.56 -9.46 -13.24
C GLN A 39 -12.42 -8.93 -11.80
N ILE A 40 -11.32 -8.23 -11.49
CA ILE A 40 -11.10 -7.58 -10.19
C ILE A 40 -12.17 -6.50 -9.94
N ASP A 41 -12.48 -5.70 -10.97
CA ASP A 41 -13.54 -4.67 -10.96
C ASP A 41 -14.98 -5.22 -10.90
N ARG A 42 -15.16 -6.54 -10.74
CA ARG A 42 -16.45 -7.24 -10.74
C ARG A 42 -17.29 -7.04 -12.02
N ARG A 43 -16.63 -6.83 -13.18
CA ARG A 43 -17.31 -6.84 -14.49
C ARG A 43 -17.59 -8.28 -14.94
N ARG A 44 -18.38 -8.45 -16.01
CA ARG A 44 -18.74 -9.77 -16.56
C ARG A 44 -17.49 -10.53 -17.05
N ILE A 45 -17.47 -11.85 -16.82
CA ILE A 45 -16.41 -12.74 -17.30
C ILE A 45 -16.29 -12.65 -18.83
N SER A 46 -15.03 -12.51 -19.26
CA SER A 46 -14.46 -12.29 -20.59
C SER A 46 -13.84 -13.50 -21.32
N PRO A 47 -13.99 -13.81 -22.64
CA PRO A 47 -12.97 -14.66 -23.28
C PRO A 47 -11.61 -13.95 -23.28
N ALA A 48 -11.60 -12.61 -23.35
CA ALA A 48 -10.39 -11.81 -23.19
C ALA A 48 -9.86 -11.85 -21.75
N GLY A 49 -10.73 -12.08 -20.76
CA GLY A 49 -10.33 -12.31 -19.36
C GLY A 49 -9.51 -13.61 -19.24
N ASP A 50 -9.98 -14.69 -19.87
CA ASP A 50 -9.22 -15.94 -19.93
C ASP A 50 -7.84 -15.78 -20.61
N ILE A 51 -7.75 -14.96 -21.66
CA ILE A 51 -6.46 -14.65 -22.32
C ILE A 51 -5.51 -13.94 -21.37
N TYR A 52 -6.01 -13.01 -20.56
CA TYR A 52 -5.20 -12.35 -19.53
C TYR A 52 -4.70 -13.35 -18.49
N SER A 53 -5.60 -14.19 -17.96
CA SER A 53 -5.24 -15.20 -16.97
C SER A 53 -4.19 -16.19 -17.52
N LEU A 54 -4.32 -16.58 -18.79
CA LEU A 54 -3.29 -17.37 -19.47
C LEU A 54 -1.97 -16.61 -19.61
N GLY A 55 -2.02 -15.30 -19.89
CA GLY A 55 -0.84 -14.43 -19.92
C GLY A 55 -0.11 -14.37 -18.58
N ALA A 56 -0.85 -14.34 -17.48
CA ALA A 56 -0.30 -14.36 -16.13
C ALA A 56 0.39 -15.69 -15.79
N VAL A 57 -0.19 -16.82 -16.23
CA VAL A 57 0.46 -18.13 -16.14
C VAL A 57 1.74 -18.17 -16.98
N PHE A 58 1.71 -17.65 -18.22
CA PHE A 58 2.91 -17.56 -19.07
C PHE A 58 3.99 -16.70 -18.43
N PHE A 59 3.62 -15.58 -17.82
CA PHE A 59 4.54 -14.73 -17.09
C PHE A 59 5.21 -15.51 -15.95
N GLU A 60 4.43 -16.21 -15.13
CA GLU A 60 4.97 -17.01 -14.02
C GLU A 60 5.91 -18.11 -14.49
N LEU A 61 5.55 -18.82 -15.56
CA LEU A 61 6.39 -19.87 -16.14
C LEU A 61 7.74 -19.34 -16.63
N LEU A 62 7.78 -18.09 -17.12
CA LEU A 62 9.00 -17.47 -17.63
C LEU A 62 9.81 -16.80 -16.53
N ALA A 63 9.17 -16.09 -15.60
CA ALA A 63 9.82 -15.25 -14.58
C ALA A 63 10.01 -15.95 -13.22
N GLY A 64 9.40 -17.12 -13.01
CA GLY A 64 9.44 -17.87 -11.74
C GLY A 64 8.59 -17.29 -10.61
N ARG A 65 7.82 -16.23 -10.89
CA ARG A 65 6.86 -15.59 -9.97
C ARG A 65 5.68 -15.04 -10.78
N PRO A 66 4.45 -15.02 -10.23
CA PRO A 66 3.32 -14.44 -10.94
C PRO A 66 3.44 -12.92 -11.06
N PRO A 67 2.70 -12.28 -11.98
CA PRO A 67 2.65 -10.83 -12.07
C PRO A 67 1.98 -10.23 -10.81
N TYR A 68 2.36 -9.02 -10.43
CA TYR A 68 1.72 -8.34 -9.29
C TYR A 68 0.28 -7.95 -9.63
N ALA A 69 -0.68 -8.42 -8.85
CA ALA A 69 -2.09 -8.11 -9.05
C ALA A 69 -2.35 -6.60 -8.83
N GLY A 70 -3.02 -5.94 -9.78
CA GLY A 70 -3.47 -4.55 -9.64
C GLY A 70 -2.44 -3.46 -9.99
N VAL A 71 -1.30 -3.83 -10.57
CA VAL A 71 -0.29 -2.90 -11.14
C VAL A 71 -0.09 -3.25 -12.61
N GLU A 72 0.33 -2.29 -13.44
CA GLU A 72 0.71 -2.56 -14.83
C GLU A 72 1.75 -3.71 -14.87
N PRO A 73 1.46 -4.84 -15.52
CA PRO A 73 2.32 -6.00 -15.45
C PRO A 73 3.69 -5.69 -16.06
N GLU A 74 4.73 -5.84 -15.24
CA GLU A 74 6.13 -5.71 -15.65
C GLU A 74 6.41 -6.60 -16.88
N ARG A 75 7.29 -6.18 -17.80
CA ARG A 75 7.64 -7.03 -18.96
C ARG A 75 8.58 -8.15 -18.52
N VAL A 76 8.32 -9.38 -18.99
CA VAL A 76 9.16 -10.55 -18.69
C VAL A 76 10.61 -10.31 -19.09
N GLY A 77 10.84 -9.69 -20.25
CA GLY A 77 12.18 -9.36 -20.76
C GLY A 77 13.00 -8.41 -19.87
N ASN A 78 12.37 -7.72 -18.91
CA ASN A 78 13.09 -6.89 -17.93
C ASN A 78 13.62 -7.72 -16.74
N LEU A 79 13.03 -8.89 -16.49
CA LEU A 79 13.34 -9.76 -15.35
C LEU A 79 14.30 -10.88 -15.74
N VAL A 80 14.07 -11.46 -16.91
CA VAL A 80 14.79 -12.64 -17.42
C VAL A 80 15.00 -12.51 -18.93
N THR A 81 16.10 -13.08 -19.42
CA THR A 81 16.36 -13.13 -20.86
C THR A 81 15.45 -14.18 -21.50
N VAL A 82 14.49 -13.73 -22.32
CA VAL A 82 13.56 -14.58 -23.05
C VAL A 82 13.53 -14.20 -24.54
N PRO A 83 13.19 -15.13 -25.45
CA PRO A 83 12.94 -14.81 -26.84
C PRO A 83 11.90 -13.70 -27.00
N GLY A 84 12.17 -12.70 -27.85
CA GLY A 84 11.32 -11.50 -27.98
C GLY A 84 9.88 -11.79 -28.42
N HIS A 85 9.63 -12.91 -29.10
CA HIS A 85 8.26 -13.33 -29.43
C HIS A 85 7.47 -13.79 -28.19
N LEU A 86 8.13 -14.41 -27.21
CA LEU A 86 7.51 -14.81 -25.93
C LEU A 86 7.25 -13.58 -25.05
N ASP A 87 8.23 -12.68 -24.95
CA ASP A 87 8.03 -11.42 -24.22
C ASP A 87 6.90 -10.58 -24.83
N GLY A 88 6.88 -10.45 -26.16
CA GLY A 88 5.87 -9.69 -26.88
C GLY A 88 4.46 -10.29 -26.76
N ILE A 89 4.31 -11.61 -26.88
CA ILE A 89 2.98 -12.24 -26.78
C ILE A 89 2.46 -12.22 -25.34
N THR A 90 3.32 -12.48 -24.34
CA THR A 90 2.94 -12.41 -22.92
C THR A 90 2.51 -11.00 -22.54
N ALA A 91 3.23 -9.97 -22.98
CA ALA A 91 2.84 -8.57 -22.76
C ALA A 91 1.50 -8.22 -23.45
N ALA A 92 1.26 -8.72 -24.67
CA ALA A 92 0.00 -8.48 -25.38
C ALA A 92 -1.21 -9.15 -24.69
N MET A 93 -1.01 -10.34 -24.12
CA MET A 93 -2.04 -11.06 -23.37
C MET A 93 -2.40 -10.36 -22.05
N LEU A 94 -1.42 -9.72 -21.42
CA LEU A 94 -1.54 -8.98 -20.16
C LEU A 94 -2.01 -7.52 -20.32
N ALA A 95 -2.45 -7.10 -21.51
CA ALA A 95 -2.91 -5.73 -21.73
C ALA A 95 -4.15 -5.39 -20.88
N ASP A 96 -4.18 -4.19 -20.28
CA ASP A 96 -5.31 -3.74 -19.45
C ASP A 96 -6.64 -3.71 -20.21
N ASP A 97 -6.61 -3.17 -21.43
CA ASP A 97 -7.79 -3.09 -22.31
C ASP A 97 -8.06 -4.46 -22.97
N PRO A 98 -9.21 -5.11 -22.71
CA PRO A 98 -9.55 -6.41 -23.27
C PRO A 98 -9.54 -6.45 -24.80
N VAL A 99 -9.76 -5.32 -25.47
CA VAL A 99 -9.79 -5.23 -26.95
C VAL A 99 -8.38 -5.30 -27.55
N LYS A 100 -7.35 -4.97 -26.76
CA LYS A 100 -5.95 -5.03 -27.19
C LYS A 100 -5.35 -6.44 -27.07
N ARG A 101 -6.02 -7.35 -26.35
CA ARG A 101 -5.55 -8.70 -26.13
C ARG A 101 -5.72 -9.55 -27.41
N PRO A 102 -4.75 -10.42 -27.73
CA PRO A 102 -4.88 -11.33 -28.87
C PRO A 102 -5.99 -12.35 -28.62
N ARG A 103 -6.51 -12.93 -29.71
CA ARG A 103 -7.36 -14.12 -29.61
C ARG A 103 -6.53 -15.37 -29.40
N ALA A 104 -7.16 -16.43 -28.89
CA ALA A 104 -6.49 -17.70 -28.62
C ALA A 104 -5.82 -18.30 -29.87
N ASP A 105 -6.44 -18.21 -31.05
CA ASP A 105 -5.87 -18.64 -32.33
C ASP A 105 -4.63 -17.83 -32.73
N GLU A 106 -4.62 -16.53 -32.42
CA GLU A 106 -3.46 -15.66 -32.65
C GLU A 106 -2.31 -15.98 -31.69
N VAL A 107 -2.60 -16.30 -30.42
CA VAL A 107 -1.59 -16.77 -29.46
C VAL A 107 -0.95 -18.07 -29.93
N VAL A 108 -1.76 -19.05 -30.35
CA VAL A 108 -1.26 -20.32 -30.90
C VAL A 108 -0.37 -20.08 -32.12
N ALA A 109 -0.79 -19.24 -33.06
CA ALA A 109 -0.01 -18.95 -34.27
C ALA A 109 1.36 -18.34 -33.94
N VAL A 110 1.47 -17.50 -32.90
CA VAL A 110 2.76 -16.91 -32.48
C VAL A 110 3.66 -17.96 -31.82
N LEU A 111 3.09 -18.81 -30.97
CA LEU A 111 3.85 -19.87 -30.29
C LEU A 111 4.35 -20.94 -31.27
N GLU A 112 3.57 -21.27 -32.30
CA GLU A 112 3.97 -22.25 -33.32
C GLU A 112 4.94 -21.68 -34.36
N SER A 113 4.82 -20.39 -34.70
CA SER A 113 5.68 -19.76 -35.72
C SER A 113 7.02 -19.24 -35.17
N GLY A 114 7.13 -18.98 -33.87
CA GLY A 114 8.32 -18.41 -33.24
C GLY A 114 8.60 -16.95 -33.65
N VAL A 115 7.66 -16.28 -34.32
CA VAL A 115 7.77 -14.90 -34.81
C VAL A 115 6.69 -14.04 -34.15
N ALA A 116 7.05 -12.84 -33.69
CA ALA A 116 6.14 -11.92 -33.01
C ALA A 116 4.92 -11.55 -33.89
N ALA A 117 3.72 -11.46 -33.29
CA ALA A 117 2.48 -11.15 -34.00
C ALA A 117 2.53 -9.79 -34.72
N PRO A 118 2.00 -9.68 -35.96
CA PRO A 118 1.82 -8.38 -36.62
C PRO A 118 0.61 -7.62 -36.04
N PRO A 119 0.67 -6.28 -35.90
CA PRO A 119 -0.48 -5.49 -35.43
C PRO A 119 -1.63 -5.48 -36.46
N LYS A 120 -2.86 -5.74 -36.02
CA LYS A 120 -4.08 -5.77 -36.88
C LYS A 120 -4.66 -4.38 -37.18
N ARG A 121 -5.20 -4.29 -38.41
CA ARG A 121 -5.70 -3.15 -39.21
C ARG A 121 -6.64 -2.15 -38.51
N VAL A 122 -6.37 -0.86 -38.75
CA VAL A 122 -7.32 0.25 -38.64
C VAL A 122 -8.17 0.35 -39.92
N VAL A 123 -9.50 0.30 -39.80
CA VAL A 123 -10.45 0.55 -40.91
C VAL A 123 -10.72 2.07 -40.97
N ARG A 124 -10.46 2.71 -42.11
CA ARG A 124 -10.81 4.12 -42.37
C ARG A 124 -12.18 4.23 -43.05
N PRO A 125 -13.10 5.10 -42.59
CA PRO A 125 -14.30 5.44 -43.34
C PRO A 125 -13.98 6.33 -44.56
N THR A 126 -14.59 6.01 -45.69
CA THR A 126 -14.56 6.78 -46.94
C THR A 126 -15.29 8.11 -46.81
N GLY A 127 -14.80 9.10 -47.55
CA GLY A 127 -15.08 10.52 -47.36
C GLY A 127 -16.44 11.04 -47.83
N ARG A 128 -16.75 12.23 -47.32
CA ARG A 128 -17.72 13.18 -47.88
C ARG A 128 -16.99 14.49 -48.11
N THR A 129 -17.04 14.98 -49.36
CA THR A 129 -16.45 16.25 -49.79
C THR A 129 -17.40 17.41 -49.51
N GLY A 130 -16.94 18.34 -48.66
CA GLY A 130 -17.43 19.72 -48.55
C GLY A 130 -16.33 20.72 -48.97
N PRO A 131 -16.63 22.03 -49.01
CA PRO A 131 -15.84 23.03 -49.73
C PRO A 131 -14.43 23.18 -49.13
N ARG A 132 -13.41 23.17 -50.00
CA ARG A 132 -12.00 23.10 -49.61
C ARG A 132 -11.41 24.49 -49.37
N LEU A 133 -10.94 24.71 -48.14
CA LEU A 133 -9.80 25.59 -47.85
C LEU A 133 -8.54 25.01 -48.52
N SER A 134 -7.60 25.85 -48.96
CA SER A 134 -6.39 25.38 -49.65
C SER A 134 -5.58 24.40 -48.78
N PRO A 135 -5.10 23.27 -49.33
CA PRO A 135 -4.48 22.19 -48.55
C PRO A 135 -3.21 22.59 -47.79
N THR A 136 -2.51 23.63 -48.24
CA THR A 136 -1.33 24.21 -47.57
C THR A 136 -1.71 24.95 -46.28
N VAL A 137 -2.75 25.79 -46.31
CA VAL A 137 -3.24 26.52 -45.12
C VAL A 137 -3.83 25.55 -44.09
N LEU A 138 -4.58 24.55 -44.56
CA LEU A 138 -5.15 23.52 -43.68
C LEU A 138 -4.06 22.62 -43.08
N GLY A 139 -3.02 22.30 -43.86
CA GLY A 139 -1.85 21.55 -43.40
C GLY A 139 -1.05 22.29 -42.33
N VAL A 140 -0.77 23.59 -42.53
CA VAL A 140 -0.04 24.42 -41.55
C VAL A 140 -0.87 24.62 -40.27
N LEU A 141 -2.17 24.88 -40.38
CA LEU A 141 -3.07 24.94 -39.22
C LEU A 141 -3.13 23.60 -38.49
N MET A 142 -3.28 22.46 -39.19
CA MET A 142 -3.27 21.15 -38.55
C MET A 142 -1.93 20.84 -37.87
N LEU A 143 -0.79 21.22 -38.46
CA LEU A 143 0.54 20.96 -37.92
C LEU A 143 0.85 21.79 -36.66
N LEU A 144 0.17 22.94 -36.48
CA LEU A 144 0.25 23.77 -35.28
C LEU A 144 -0.81 23.41 -34.22
N VAL A 145 -2.00 22.97 -34.66
CA VAL A 145 -3.15 22.67 -33.79
C VAL A 145 -3.08 21.26 -33.20
N LEU A 146 -2.68 20.26 -33.98
CA LEU A 146 -2.62 18.86 -33.54
C LEU A 146 -1.65 18.66 -32.36
N PRO A 147 -0.41 19.22 -32.36
CA PRO A 147 0.46 19.11 -31.20
C PRO A 147 -0.13 19.78 -29.97
N GLY A 148 -0.75 20.97 -30.10
CA GLY A 148 -1.38 21.66 -28.98
C GLY A 148 -2.57 20.92 -28.37
N LEU A 149 -3.45 20.33 -29.21
CA LEU A 149 -4.59 19.52 -28.77
C LEU A 149 -4.18 18.16 -28.21
N VAL A 150 -3.17 17.52 -28.79
CA VAL A 150 -2.67 16.21 -28.33
C VAL A 150 -1.88 16.37 -27.04
N PHE A 151 -0.94 17.33 -26.94
CA PHE A 151 -0.19 17.56 -25.71
C PHE A 151 -1.06 18.17 -24.61
N GLY A 152 -1.94 19.13 -24.92
CA GLY A 152 -2.89 19.70 -23.96
C GLY A 152 -3.90 18.67 -23.46
N GLY A 153 -4.51 17.91 -24.37
CA GLY A 153 -5.45 16.84 -24.01
C GLY A 153 -4.79 15.72 -23.20
N TRP A 154 -3.59 15.28 -23.59
CA TRP A 154 -2.87 14.22 -22.88
C TRP A 154 -2.39 14.68 -21.49
N GLY A 155 -1.86 15.90 -21.36
CA GLY A 155 -1.46 16.48 -20.07
C GLY A 155 -2.64 16.57 -19.11
N THR A 156 -3.77 17.13 -19.57
CA THR A 156 -4.98 17.26 -18.73
C THR A 156 -5.56 15.91 -18.27
N LEU A 157 -5.53 14.87 -19.11
CA LEU A 157 -6.05 13.55 -18.73
C LEU A 157 -5.17 12.85 -17.69
N ARG A 158 -3.84 12.85 -17.89
CA ARG A 158 -2.90 12.22 -16.94
C ARG A 158 -2.85 12.93 -15.59
N GLU A 159 -2.93 14.27 -15.61
CA GLU A 159 -2.97 15.06 -14.38
C GLU A 159 -4.33 14.98 -13.68
N ALA A 160 -5.43 14.77 -14.40
CA ALA A 160 -6.73 14.50 -13.79
C ALA A 160 -6.73 13.20 -12.96
N ASP A 161 -6.14 12.12 -13.49
CA ASP A 161 -6.02 10.85 -12.75
C ASP A 161 -5.15 11.00 -11.49
N THR A 162 -4.01 11.70 -11.63
CA THR A 162 -3.10 12.00 -10.49
C THR A 162 -3.80 12.88 -9.45
N MET A 163 -4.51 13.92 -9.88
CA MET A 163 -5.26 14.83 -9.00
C MET A 163 -6.40 14.10 -8.27
N SER A 164 -7.05 13.14 -8.92
CA SER A 164 -8.10 12.33 -8.29
C SER A 164 -7.55 11.34 -7.25
N THR A 165 -6.42 10.69 -7.54
CA THR A 165 -5.78 9.69 -6.67
C THR A 165 -5.16 10.35 -5.44
N VAL A 166 -4.38 11.42 -5.65
CA VAL A 166 -3.75 12.16 -4.55
C VAL A 166 -4.80 12.97 -3.77
N GLY A 167 -5.82 13.48 -4.45
CA GLY A 167 -6.95 14.17 -3.81
C GLY A 167 -7.76 13.28 -2.87
N SER A 168 -8.00 12.02 -3.23
CA SER A 168 -8.66 11.05 -2.35
C SER A 168 -7.76 10.54 -1.23
N ALA A 169 -6.44 10.49 -1.45
CA ALA A 169 -5.47 10.10 -0.43
C ALA A 169 -5.33 11.13 0.70
N LYS A 170 -5.45 12.43 0.40
CA LYS A 170 -5.13 13.52 1.32
C LYS A 170 -5.87 13.45 2.68
N PRO A 171 -7.20 13.28 2.74
CA PRO A 171 -7.90 13.18 4.03
C PRO A 171 -7.40 11.99 4.85
N LEU A 172 -7.20 10.83 4.21
CA LEU A 172 -6.71 9.63 4.88
C LEU A 172 -5.26 9.80 5.36
N ALA A 173 -4.36 10.29 4.52
CA ALA A 173 -2.96 10.55 4.88
C ALA A 173 -2.86 11.56 6.03
N GLY A 174 -3.73 12.59 6.05
CA GLY A 174 -3.79 13.61 7.09
C GLY A 174 -4.04 13.04 8.48
N ILE A 175 -4.95 12.06 8.62
CA ILE A 175 -5.30 11.46 9.92
C ILE A 175 -4.36 10.35 10.38
N LEU A 176 -3.46 9.85 9.53
CA LEU A 176 -2.56 8.75 9.90
C LEU A 176 -1.66 9.06 11.11
N PRO A 177 -1.03 10.24 11.24
CA PRO A 177 -0.17 10.55 12.38
C PRO A 177 -0.85 10.37 13.74
N THR A 178 -2.07 10.92 13.88
CA THR A 178 -2.85 10.80 15.12
C THR A 178 -3.43 9.41 15.27
N SER A 179 -3.79 8.73 14.18
CA SER A 179 -4.23 7.33 14.20
C SER A 179 -3.14 6.40 14.73
N PHE A 180 -1.92 6.51 14.21
CA PHE A 180 -0.76 5.76 14.70
C PHE A 180 -0.44 6.10 16.14
N GLN A 181 -0.44 7.39 16.50
CA GLN A 181 -0.19 7.82 17.87
C GLN A 181 -1.17 7.14 18.85
N LEU A 182 -2.47 7.20 18.54
CA LEU A 182 -3.52 6.59 19.34
C LEU A 182 -3.42 5.05 19.35
N ALA A 183 -3.16 4.41 18.21
CA ALA A 183 -3.01 2.96 18.14
C ALA A 183 -1.88 2.44 19.02
N PHE A 184 -0.73 3.14 19.05
CA PHE A 184 0.36 2.80 19.95
C PHE A 184 -0.01 2.99 21.43
N ASP A 185 -0.67 4.08 21.79
CA ASP A 185 -1.09 4.32 23.18
C ASP A 185 -2.08 3.24 23.66
N LEU A 186 -3.08 2.92 22.84
CA LEU A 186 -4.03 1.85 23.10
C LEU A 186 -3.37 0.46 23.16
N SER A 187 -2.36 0.20 22.34
CA SER A 187 -1.66 -1.10 22.33
C SER A 187 -0.93 -1.37 23.66
N ILE A 188 -0.33 -0.33 24.26
CA ILE A 188 0.36 -0.44 25.54
C ILE A 188 -0.66 -0.67 26.66
N GLU A 189 -1.77 0.07 26.64
CA GLU A 189 -2.83 -0.08 27.63
C GLU A 189 -3.45 -1.48 27.61
N ARG A 190 -3.73 -1.99 26.41
CA ARG A 190 -4.17 -3.36 26.17
C ARG A 190 -3.21 -4.41 26.72
N ASP A 191 -1.91 -4.21 26.51
CA ASP A 191 -0.89 -5.15 26.98
C ASP A 191 -0.74 -5.12 28.51
N ALA A 192 -0.91 -3.95 29.14
CA ALA A 192 -0.97 -3.84 30.60
C ALA A 192 -2.16 -4.61 31.17
N LEU A 193 -3.35 -4.49 30.57
CA LEU A 193 -4.55 -5.24 30.96
C LEU A 193 -4.36 -6.77 30.88
N ARG A 194 -3.56 -7.26 29.94
CA ARG A 194 -3.25 -8.69 29.78
C ARG A 194 -2.28 -9.23 30.83
N THR A 195 -1.51 -8.36 31.47
CA THR A 195 -0.42 -8.74 32.38
C THR A 195 -0.71 -8.39 33.85
N ASP A 196 -1.93 -7.89 34.12
CA ASP A 196 -2.37 -7.28 35.38
C ASP A 196 -1.38 -6.20 35.88
N ALA A 197 -0.67 -5.54 34.96
CA ALA A 197 0.20 -4.43 35.30
C ALA A 197 -0.63 -3.21 35.72
N GLU A 198 -0.13 -2.47 36.72
CA GLU A 198 -0.79 -1.27 37.22
C GLU A 198 -0.72 -0.15 36.17
N LEU A 199 -1.88 0.33 35.72
CA LEU A 199 -2.01 1.48 34.85
C LEU A 199 -2.08 2.74 35.72
N THR A 200 -1.09 3.62 35.62
CA THR A 200 -1.08 4.88 36.36
C THR A 200 -2.08 5.87 35.76
N GLU A 201 -2.63 6.74 36.60
CA GLU A 201 -3.55 7.80 36.15
C GLU A 201 -2.92 8.68 35.07
N ASP A 202 -1.63 9.01 35.21
CA ASP A 202 -0.86 9.78 34.22
C ASP A 202 -0.82 9.10 32.85
N PHE A 203 -0.67 7.76 32.83
CA PHE A 203 -0.68 7.00 31.58
C PHE A 203 -2.07 7.01 30.94
N LEU A 204 -3.13 6.86 31.76
CA LEU A 204 -4.50 6.85 31.26
C LEU A 204 -4.88 8.20 30.62
N GLN A 205 -4.43 9.31 31.21
CA GLN A 205 -4.57 10.67 30.68
C GLN A 205 -3.81 10.89 29.36
N VAL A 206 -2.73 10.16 29.09
CA VAL A 206 -2.06 10.19 27.78
C VAL A 206 -2.97 9.57 26.73
N THR A 207 -3.53 8.38 26.98
CA THR A 207 -4.46 7.74 26.05
C THR A 207 -5.71 8.60 25.83
N ASP A 208 -6.28 9.20 26.88
CA ASP A 208 -7.48 10.06 26.76
C ASP A 208 -7.24 11.24 25.85
N ARG A 209 -6.11 11.94 26.02
CA ARG A 209 -5.72 13.04 25.13
C ARG A 209 -5.52 12.59 23.69
N SER A 210 -4.97 11.40 23.47
CA SER A 210 -4.83 10.82 22.12
C SER A 210 -6.20 10.49 21.49
N ILE A 211 -7.17 10.00 22.29
CA ILE A 211 -8.55 9.74 21.83
C ILE A 211 -9.23 11.06 21.45
N GLU A 212 -9.15 12.07 22.31
CA GLU A 212 -9.73 13.39 22.08
C GLU A 212 -9.15 14.04 20.82
N ALA A 213 -7.83 14.02 20.66
CA ALA A 213 -7.14 14.59 19.51
C ALA A 213 -7.57 13.92 18.19
N TRP A 214 -7.56 12.58 18.15
CA TRP A 214 -7.98 11.84 16.96
C TRP A 214 -9.47 12.07 16.64
N THR A 215 -10.32 12.08 17.66
CA THR A 215 -11.77 12.30 17.49
C THR A 215 -12.08 13.71 16.98
N ALA A 216 -11.36 14.72 17.47
CA ALA A 216 -11.49 16.10 16.98
C ALA A 216 -11.08 16.20 15.50
N GLU A 217 -9.96 15.59 15.13
CA GLU A 217 -9.46 15.60 13.75
C GLU A 217 -10.43 14.89 12.78
N VAL A 218 -10.96 13.73 13.17
CA VAL A 218 -11.95 12.98 12.38
C VAL A 218 -13.25 13.77 12.17
N ARG A 219 -13.68 14.57 13.15
CA ARG A 219 -14.89 15.41 13.02
C ARG A 219 -14.74 16.52 12.00
N GLU A 220 -13.52 17.04 11.82
CA GLU A 220 -13.21 18.09 10.86
C GLU A 220 -12.87 17.55 9.47
N LEU A 221 -12.77 16.22 9.33
CA LEU A 221 -12.36 15.56 8.09
C LEU A 221 -13.44 15.67 7.00
N ASP A 222 -13.08 16.24 5.84
CA ASP A 222 -13.95 16.23 4.67
C ASP A 222 -13.97 14.84 4.03
N VAL A 223 -15.02 14.08 4.36
CA VAL A 223 -15.29 12.74 3.83
C VAL A 223 -16.41 12.74 2.76
N SER A 224 -16.83 13.92 2.29
CA SER A 224 -17.96 14.05 1.36
C SER A 224 -17.72 13.32 0.02
N GLY A 225 -16.47 13.28 -0.44
CA GLY A 225 -16.04 12.58 -1.65
C GLY A 225 -15.70 11.10 -1.47
N ASP A 226 -15.62 10.58 -0.23
CA ASP A 226 -15.23 9.19 0.06
C ASP A 226 -16.15 8.54 1.11
N PRO A 227 -17.27 7.93 0.67
CA PRO A 227 -18.16 7.18 1.54
C PRO A 227 -17.49 5.96 2.21
N GLY A 228 -16.40 5.46 1.62
CA GLY A 228 -15.57 4.41 2.21
C GLY A 228 -14.88 4.93 3.46
N LEU A 229 -14.09 5.99 3.33
CA LEU A 229 -13.38 6.64 4.44
C LEU A 229 -14.32 7.00 5.59
N ARG A 230 -15.47 7.60 5.27
CA ARG A 230 -16.51 7.91 6.27
C ARG A 230 -16.93 6.71 7.10
N ARG A 231 -17.29 5.59 6.46
CA ARG A 231 -17.73 4.38 7.18
C ARG A 231 -16.63 3.83 8.10
N ARG A 232 -15.36 4.08 7.77
CA ARG A 232 -14.22 3.51 8.48
C ARG A 232 -13.86 4.35 9.69
N THR A 233 -13.77 5.66 9.52
CA THR A 233 -13.61 6.58 10.64
C THR A 233 -14.80 6.50 11.61
N GLU A 234 -16.03 6.34 11.11
CA GLU A 234 -17.22 6.07 11.95
C GLU A 234 -17.09 4.74 12.72
N ARG A 235 -16.60 3.65 12.09
CA ARG A 235 -16.38 2.36 12.76
C ARG A 235 -15.32 2.47 13.86
N SER A 236 -14.19 3.12 13.58
CA SER A 236 -13.12 3.30 14.56
C SER A 236 -13.57 4.22 15.71
N ALA A 237 -14.30 5.30 15.43
CA ALA A 237 -14.89 6.15 16.46
C ALA A 237 -15.86 5.40 17.37
N ALA A 238 -16.75 4.58 16.80
CA ALA A 238 -17.69 3.76 17.57
C ALA A 238 -16.96 2.69 18.43
N ALA A 239 -15.83 2.15 17.97
CA ALA A 239 -15.01 1.24 18.75
C ALA A 239 -14.37 1.95 19.95
N LEU A 240 -13.88 3.18 19.77
CA LEU A 240 -13.29 4.01 20.83
C LEU A 240 -14.32 4.45 21.87
N GLU A 241 -15.54 4.77 21.45
CA GLU A 241 -16.64 5.11 22.36
C GLU A 241 -16.96 3.92 23.28
N ARG A 242 -17.18 2.72 22.72
CA ARG A 242 -17.40 1.49 23.51
C ARG A 242 -16.25 1.16 24.45
N LEU A 243 -15.02 1.49 24.03
CA LEU A 243 -13.84 1.30 24.84
C LEU A 243 -13.88 2.17 26.10
N SER A 244 -14.27 3.44 25.98
CA SER A 244 -14.36 4.34 27.13
C SER A 244 -15.34 3.83 28.21
N ASP A 245 -16.48 3.25 27.81
CA ASP A 245 -17.45 2.67 28.72
C ASP A 245 -16.87 1.47 29.50
N ILE A 246 -16.15 0.59 28.79
CA ILE A 246 -15.62 -0.65 29.38
C ILE A 246 -14.33 -0.41 30.17
N ARG A 247 -13.57 0.62 29.85
CA ARG A 247 -12.40 1.06 30.63
C ARG A 247 -12.78 1.47 32.05
N ALA A 248 -13.95 2.08 32.23
CA ALA A 248 -14.49 2.36 33.56
C ALA A 248 -14.83 1.07 34.32
N ALA A 249 -15.51 0.12 33.67
CA ALA A 249 -15.90 -1.16 34.27
C ALA A 249 -14.70 -2.09 34.58
N ALA A 250 -13.67 -2.09 33.74
CA ALA A 250 -12.46 -2.90 33.95
C ALA A 250 -11.66 -2.46 35.18
N ARG A 251 -11.78 -1.18 35.60
CA ARG A 251 -11.18 -0.66 36.84
C ARG A 251 -11.82 -1.26 38.11
N GLU A 252 -13.06 -1.75 38.02
CA GLU A 252 -13.78 -2.35 39.15
C GLU A 252 -13.40 -3.83 39.39
N GLY A 253 -12.50 -4.40 38.57
CA GLY A 253 -11.86 -5.69 38.84
C GLY A 253 -12.59 -6.93 38.32
N ASP A 254 -13.64 -6.80 37.50
CA ASP A 254 -14.32 -7.94 36.87
C ASP A 254 -13.45 -8.62 35.80
N ARG A 255 -13.17 -9.91 35.98
CA ARG A 255 -12.37 -10.72 35.04
C ARG A 255 -13.07 -10.91 33.69
N SER A 256 -14.40 -11.01 33.67
CA SER A 256 -15.16 -11.11 32.43
C SER A 256 -15.10 -9.80 31.65
N GLY A 257 -15.29 -8.67 32.33
CA GLY A 257 -15.10 -7.33 31.79
C GLY A 257 -13.69 -7.10 31.23
N LYS A 258 -12.63 -7.60 31.88
CA LYS A 258 -11.25 -7.51 31.37
C LYS A 258 -11.07 -8.21 30.01
N MET A 259 -11.63 -9.40 29.82
CA MET A 259 -11.51 -10.12 28.53
C MET A 259 -12.22 -9.37 27.40
N VAL A 260 -13.43 -8.87 27.66
CA VAL A 260 -14.19 -8.05 26.71
C VAL A 260 -13.44 -6.76 26.40
N ALA A 261 -12.84 -6.12 27.40
CA ALA A 261 -12.00 -4.94 27.22
C ALA A 261 -10.84 -5.24 26.26
N VAL A 262 -10.09 -6.31 26.49
CA VAL A 262 -8.95 -6.70 25.66
C VAL A 262 -9.35 -6.91 24.19
N GLU A 263 -10.50 -7.52 23.94
CA GLU A 263 -11.02 -7.69 22.57
C GLU A 263 -11.33 -6.33 21.92
N LEU A 264 -11.99 -5.43 22.64
CA LEU A 264 -12.30 -4.08 22.14
C LEU A 264 -11.06 -3.25 21.87
N TYR A 265 -10.05 -3.28 22.75
CA TYR A 265 -8.76 -2.66 22.48
C TYR A 265 -8.13 -3.23 21.21
N THR A 266 -8.16 -4.55 21.04
CA THR A 266 -7.57 -5.20 19.86
C THR A 266 -8.26 -4.72 18.58
N ASN A 267 -9.59 -4.67 18.58
CA ASN A 267 -10.36 -4.18 17.44
C ASN A 267 -10.10 -2.68 17.15
N ALA A 268 -10.02 -1.85 18.20
CA ALA A 268 -9.73 -0.43 18.04
C ALA A 268 -8.31 -0.18 17.51
N VAL A 269 -7.31 -0.88 18.06
CA VAL A 269 -5.90 -0.78 17.62
C VAL A 269 -5.76 -1.21 16.16
N ASN A 270 -6.33 -2.35 15.77
CA ASN A 270 -6.27 -2.84 14.40
C ASN A 270 -6.96 -1.86 13.44
N GLY A 271 -8.16 -1.40 13.79
CA GLY A 271 -8.90 -0.44 12.96
C GLY A 271 -8.18 0.89 12.74
N LEU A 272 -7.28 1.29 13.65
CA LEU A 272 -6.46 2.50 13.50
C LEU A 272 -5.20 2.24 12.65
N PHE A 273 -4.52 1.11 12.84
CA PHE A 273 -3.36 0.75 12.02
C PHE A 273 -3.75 0.43 10.57
N ASP A 274 -4.89 -0.23 10.35
CA ASP A 274 -5.38 -0.63 9.03
C ASP A 274 -5.70 0.55 8.12
N LEU A 275 -5.90 1.76 8.66
CA LEU A 275 -6.11 2.98 7.86
C LEU A 275 -4.97 3.22 6.85
N ALA A 276 -3.74 2.81 7.17
CA ALA A 276 -2.62 2.96 6.24
C ALA A 276 -2.74 2.05 5.01
N ALA A 277 -3.28 0.84 5.17
CA ALA A 277 -3.50 -0.12 4.08
C ALA A 277 -4.63 0.29 3.13
N GLU A 278 -5.33 1.38 3.43
CA GLU A 278 -6.43 1.91 2.63
C GLU A 278 -6.02 3.10 1.78
N LEU A 279 -4.77 3.54 1.91
CA LEU A 279 -4.20 4.51 1.00
C LEU A 279 -4.27 3.96 -0.45
N PRO A 280 -4.60 4.81 -1.43
CA PRO A 280 -4.60 4.37 -2.81
C PRO A 280 -3.17 4.04 -3.27
N THR A 281 -3.06 3.24 -4.31
CA THR A 281 -1.77 3.01 -4.96
C THR A 281 -1.28 4.29 -5.61
N PHE A 282 -0.16 4.82 -5.13
CA PHE A 282 0.48 5.99 -5.70
C PHE A 282 1.26 5.61 -6.96
N GLN A 283 1.18 6.44 -8.01
CA GLN A 283 2.09 6.34 -9.17
C GLN A 283 3.49 6.85 -8.85
N ASP A 284 3.60 7.73 -7.85
CA ASP A 284 4.90 8.19 -7.36
C ASP A 284 5.54 7.09 -6.51
N ASP A 285 6.73 6.66 -6.93
CA ASP A 285 7.46 5.56 -6.29
C ASP A 285 7.80 5.85 -4.83
N GLU A 286 8.05 7.12 -4.48
CA GLU A 286 8.40 7.54 -3.12
C GLU A 286 7.18 7.48 -2.21
N LEU A 287 6.05 8.07 -2.61
CA LEU A 287 4.78 7.97 -1.88
C LEU A 287 4.34 6.51 -1.71
N ALA A 288 4.49 5.70 -2.77
CA ALA A 288 4.16 4.28 -2.72
C ALA A 288 5.06 3.50 -1.74
N ARG A 289 6.36 3.83 -1.64
CA ARG A 289 7.26 3.24 -0.64
C ARG A 289 6.89 3.65 0.77
N GLN A 290 6.60 4.93 1.00
CA GLN A 290 6.22 5.47 2.31
C GLN A 290 4.93 4.80 2.81
N ALA A 291 3.89 4.72 1.96
CA ALA A 291 2.63 4.06 2.30
C ALA A 291 2.81 2.59 2.70
N ARG A 292 3.52 1.81 1.87
CA ARG A 292 3.81 0.38 2.14
C ARG A 292 4.58 0.16 3.45
N ASN A 293 5.44 1.09 3.84
CA ASN A 293 6.14 0.99 5.12
C ASN A 293 5.19 1.19 6.31
N LEU A 294 4.22 2.08 6.19
CA LEU A 294 3.22 2.32 7.21
C LEU A 294 2.24 1.15 7.37
N GLU A 295 1.95 0.41 6.30
CA GLU A 295 1.12 -0.81 6.33
C GLU A 295 1.69 -1.90 7.25
N LEU A 296 3.02 -2.01 7.35
CA LEU A 296 3.69 -3.04 8.15
C LEU A 296 3.61 -2.78 9.67
N ILE A 297 3.29 -1.55 10.07
CA ILE A 297 3.40 -1.12 11.47
C ILE A 297 2.44 -1.86 12.39
N GLY A 298 1.22 -2.17 11.95
CA GLY A 298 0.28 -2.94 12.75
C GLY A 298 0.84 -4.30 13.16
N SER A 299 1.44 -5.01 12.19
CA SER A 299 2.08 -6.31 12.43
C SER A 299 3.28 -6.19 13.37
N VAL A 300 4.11 -5.15 13.20
CA VAL A 300 5.25 -4.87 14.09
C VAL A 300 4.78 -4.63 15.53
N SER A 301 3.73 -3.83 15.72
CA SER A 301 3.18 -3.52 17.03
C SER A 301 2.69 -4.79 17.75
N GLU A 302 2.02 -5.70 17.04
CA GLU A 302 1.58 -6.98 17.60
C GLU A 302 2.74 -7.88 18.02
N VAL A 303 3.78 -7.98 17.18
CA VAL A 303 4.97 -8.78 17.45
C VAL A 303 5.70 -8.29 18.71
N LEU A 304 5.98 -6.98 18.78
CA LEU A 304 6.63 -6.37 19.95
C LEU A 304 5.75 -6.46 21.21
N GLY A 305 4.42 -6.38 21.05
CA GLY A 305 3.46 -6.62 22.12
C GLY A 305 3.53 -8.05 22.67
N LEU A 306 3.64 -9.06 21.79
CA LEU A 306 3.81 -10.46 22.18
C LEU A 306 5.13 -10.68 22.93
N GLU A 307 6.25 -10.18 22.40
CA GLU A 307 7.56 -10.25 23.08
C GLU A 307 7.49 -9.70 24.50
N ARG A 308 6.89 -8.51 24.66
CA ARG A 308 6.71 -7.88 25.97
C ARG A 308 5.93 -8.74 26.95
N ARG A 309 4.82 -9.34 26.52
CA ARG A 309 4.01 -10.19 27.39
C ARG A 309 4.75 -11.45 27.81
N VAL A 310 5.41 -12.13 26.87
CA VAL A 310 6.10 -13.39 27.16
C VAL A 310 7.32 -13.14 28.05
N MET A 311 8.15 -12.14 27.71
CA MET A 311 9.32 -11.77 28.51
C MET A 311 8.95 -11.29 29.91
N ALA A 312 7.95 -10.41 30.06
CA ALA A 312 7.52 -9.93 31.37
C ALA A 312 7.05 -11.08 32.27
N ASN A 313 6.27 -12.02 31.72
CA ASN A 313 5.84 -13.19 32.46
C ASN A 313 7.03 -14.09 32.85
N ALA A 314 7.97 -14.29 31.93
CA ALA A 314 9.12 -15.15 32.16
C ALA A 314 10.07 -14.59 33.23
N LEU A 315 10.38 -13.29 33.15
CA LEU A 315 11.21 -12.58 34.13
C LEU A 315 10.55 -12.53 35.51
N ARG A 316 9.24 -12.26 35.58
CA ARG A 316 8.49 -12.23 36.84
C ARG A 316 8.49 -13.58 37.54
N ASN A 317 8.39 -14.67 36.78
CA ASN A 317 8.30 -16.02 37.31
C ASN A 317 9.66 -16.73 37.44
N GLY A 318 10.74 -16.10 36.99
CA GLY A 318 12.08 -16.70 37.00
C GLY A 318 12.24 -17.90 36.06
N ARG A 319 11.32 -18.10 35.11
CA ARG A 319 11.30 -19.27 34.21
C ARG A 319 10.49 -19.00 32.95
N ILE A 320 10.85 -19.67 31.86
CA ILE A 320 10.11 -19.64 30.60
C ILE A 320 9.71 -21.06 30.19
N SER A 321 8.51 -21.21 29.61
CA SER A 321 8.03 -22.50 29.11
C SER A 321 8.53 -22.76 27.70
N ASP A 322 8.51 -24.03 27.25
CA ASP A 322 8.82 -24.36 25.85
C ASP A 322 7.90 -23.63 24.85
N GLN A 323 6.63 -23.45 25.22
CA GLN A 323 5.70 -22.63 24.44
C GLN A 323 6.15 -21.17 24.40
N GLY A 324 6.58 -20.59 25.52
CA GLY A 324 7.10 -19.23 25.56
C GLY A 324 8.37 -19.05 24.71
N ILE A 325 9.25 -20.06 24.68
CA ILE A 325 10.42 -20.07 23.79
C ILE A 325 9.99 -20.13 22.32
N ALA A 326 9.03 -20.98 21.97
CA ALA A 326 8.51 -21.06 20.60
C ALA A 326 7.84 -19.74 20.16
N ASP A 327 7.02 -19.15 21.04
CA ASP A 327 6.33 -17.88 20.78
C ASP A 327 7.33 -16.72 20.60
N LEU A 328 8.36 -16.63 21.45
CA LEU A 328 9.43 -15.64 21.30
C LEU A 328 10.25 -15.84 20.03
N GLY A 329 10.52 -17.09 19.64
CA GLY A 329 11.27 -17.39 18.42
C GLY A 329 10.51 -16.93 17.18
N ALA A 330 9.22 -17.29 17.09
CA ALA A 330 8.35 -16.86 16.00
C ALA A 330 8.19 -15.33 15.96
N ALA A 331 8.10 -14.68 17.13
CA ALA A 331 8.06 -13.23 17.24
C ALA A 331 9.35 -12.59 16.71
N GLN A 332 10.52 -13.09 17.14
CA GLN A 332 11.82 -12.57 16.74
C GLN A 332 12.07 -12.74 15.23
N ASP A 333 11.70 -13.89 14.64
CA ASP A 333 11.81 -14.14 13.20
C ASP A 333 10.92 -13.18 12.39
N SER A 334 9.68 -13.01 12.85
CA SER A 334 8.75 -12.04 12.26
C SER A 334 9.31 -10.61 12.37
N TRP A 335 9.82 -10.23 13.53
CA TRP A 335 10.41 -8.91 13.76
C TRP A 335 11.62 -8.65 12.86
N ALA A 336 12.54 -9.60 12.76
CA ALA A 336 13.70 -9.51 11.87
C ALA A 336 13.26 -9.26 10.42
N THR A 337 12.29 -10.03 9.92
CA THR A 337 11.74 -9.88 8.57
C THR A 337 11.12 -8.49 8.35
N HIS A 338 10.29 -8.01 9.28
CA HIS A 338 9.65 -6.70 9.15
C HIS A 338 10.65 -5.55 9.24
N SER A 339 11.62 -5.65 10.16
CA SER A 339 12.63 -4.61 10.37
C SER A 339 13.56 -4.43 9.17
N GLU A 340 14.03 -5.53 8.55
CA GLU A 340 14.77 -5.52 7.29
C GLU A 340 13.95 -4.86 6.16
N SER A 341 12.70 -5.29 6.02
CA SER A 341 11.75 -4.82 5.00
C SER A 341 11.49 -3.31 5.13
N ILE A 342 11.26 -2.82 6.35
CA ILE A 342 11.09 -1.39 6.65
C ILE A 342 12.37 -0.60 6.33
N TYR A 343 13.54 -1.11 6.76
CA TYR A 343 14.82 -0.44 6.55
C TYR A 343 15.19 -0.33 5.06
N ALA A 344 14.97 -1.40 4.30
CA ALA A 344 15.23 -1.44 2.87
C ALA A 344 14.44 -0.36 2.11
N ARG A 345 13.18 -0.12 2.50
CA ARG A 345 12.30 0.88 1.88
C ARG A 345 12.37 2.27 2.50
N ALA A 346 13.04 2.43 3.65
CA ALA A 346 13.15 3.70 4.33
C ALA A 346 13.97 4.72 3.51
N ASP A 347 13.49 5.97 3.46
CA ASP A 347 14.25 7.10 2.95
C ASP A 347 15.48 7.40 3.85
N PRO A 348 16.47 8.20 3.38
CA PRO A 348 17.67 8.50 4.16
C PRO A 348 17.41 9.12 5.54
N GLY A 349 16.39 9.97 5.67
CA GLY A 349 16.02 10.60 6.92
C GLY A 349 15.37 9.61 7.89
N MET A 350 14.50 8.74 7.39
CA MET A 350 13.92 7.62 8.14
C MET A 350 15.01 6.66 8.61
N ARG A 351 15.93 6.23 7.72
CA ARG A 351 17.07 5.35 8.09
C ARG A 351 17.93 5.97 9.18
N GLN A 352 18.21 7.26 9.13
CA GLN A 352 18.98 7.94 10.17
C GLN A 352 18.28 7.87 11.53
N ARG A 353 16.96 8.05 11.57
CA ARG A 353 16.16 7.93 12.81
C ARG A 353 16.16 6.48 13.31
N LEU A 354 15.97 5.51 12.44
CA LEU A 354 16.02 4.07 12.76
C LEU A 354 17.40 3.65 13.28
N ASP A 355 18.49 4.10 12.65
CA ASP A 355 19.86 3.88 13.10
C ASP A 355 20.07 4.45 14.52
N LYS A 356 19.53 5.63 14.79
CA LYS A 356 19.69 6.29 16.09
C LYS A 356 19.02 5.50 17.22
N ILE A 357 17.78 5.04 17.01
CA ILE A 357 17.01 4.34 18.05
C ILE A 357 17.43 2.88 18.23
N SER A 358 18.07 2.29 17.21
CA SER A 358 18.49 0.88 17.21
C SER A 358 19.98 0.68 17.43
N GLY A 359 20.77 1.74 17.55
CA GLY A 359 22.24 1.62 17.55
C GLY A 359 22.79 1.05 16.25
N ARG A 360 22.21 1.43 15.10
CA ARG A 360 22.55 0.95 13.74
C ARG A 360 22.33 -0.55 13.54
N SER A 361 21.36 -1.11 14.25
CA SER A 361 21.02 -2.53 14.15
C SER A 361 19.58 -2.79 13.71
N PHE A 362 18.86 -1.75 13.27
CA PHE A 362 17.44 -1.86 12.95
C PHE A 362 17.15 -2.95 11.92
N GLU A 363 17.90 -2.98 10.82
CA GLU A 363 17.76 -4.00 9.76
C GLU A 363 18.02 -5.45 10.24
N PHE A 364 18.63 -5.61 11.43
CA PHE A 364 18.97 -6.89 12.05
C PHE A 364 18.14 -7.15 13.31
N GLY A 365 16.86 -6.77 13.31
CA GLY A 365 15.97 -6.97 14.45
C GLY A 365 16.34 -6.12 15.68
N SER A 366 17.09 -5.03 15.49
CA SER A 366 17.50 -4.14 16.59
C SER A 366 18.27 -4.83 17.73
N TYR A 367 19.12 -5.82 17.42
CA TYR A 367 19.86 -6.60 18.42
C TYR A 367 20.75 -5.76 19.36
N ALA A 368 21.10 -4.53 18.98
CA ALA A 368 21.88 -3.64 19.83
C ALA A 368 21.03 -2.92 20.89
N VAL A 369 19.70 -2.94 20.80
CA VAL A 369 18.80 -2.45 21.84
C VAL A 369 18.79 -3.43 23.01
N SER A 370 18.86 -2.94 24.25
CA SER A 370 18.98 -3.74 25.48
C SER A 370 17.86 -4.78 25.63
N SER A 371 16.60 -4.34 25.53
CA SER A 371 15.41 -5.20 25.63
C SER A 371 15.37 -6.29 24.57
N GLN A 372 15.69 -5.95 23.31
CA GLN A 372 15.78 -6.90 22.20
C GLN A 372 16.94 -7.89 22.37
N ARG A 373 18.09 -7.42 22.85
CA ARG A 373 19.23 -8.29 23.18
C ARG A 373 18.89 -9.29 24.28
N ALA A 374 18.08 -8.88 25.27
CA ALA A 374 17.60 -9.78 26.31
C ALA A 374 16.69 -10.88 25.74
N VAL A 375 15.79 -10.57 24.80
CA VAL A 375 14.98 -11.58 24.07
C VAL A 375 15.89 -12.60 23.37
N ILE A 376 16.88 -12.13 22.62
CA ILE A 376 17.84 -13.00 21.91
C ILE A 376 18.62 -13.90 22.88
N ARG A 377 19.03 -13.38 24.04
CA ARG A 377 19.71 -14.18 25.08
C ARG A 377 18.82 -15.28 25.64
N VAL A 378 17.56 -14.97 25.94
CA VAL A 378 16.58 -15.95 26.41
C VAL A 378 16.37 -17.05 25.37
N LEU A 379 16.25 -16.69 24.09
CA LEU A 379 16.11 -17.67 23.00
C LEU A 379 17.32 -18.60 22.88
N ASN A 380 18.54 -18.04 22.99
CA ASN A 380 19.77 -18.82 22.89
C ASN A 380 20.00 -19.73 24.10
N ALA A 381 19.74 -19.24 25.31
CA ALA A 381 19.91 -20.00 26.55
C ALA A 381 18.76 -20.98 26.80
N ARG A 382 17.57 -20.68 26.26
CA ARG A 382 16.28 -21.31 26.62
C ARG A 382 15.93 -21.20 28.10
N ASP A 383 16.47 -20.19 28.78
CA ASP A 383 16.18 -19.83 30.16
C ASP A 383 16.23 -18.31 30.33
N VAL A 384 15.93 -17.82 31.54
CA VAL A 384 15.97 -16.38 31.88
C VAL A 384 17.03 -16.05 32.93
N GLU A 385 17.83 -17.01 33.40
CA GLU A 385 18.69 -16.84 34.57
C GLU A 385 19.77 -15.79 34.34
N ASP A 386 20.42 -15.82 33.17
CA ASP A 386 21.45 -14.84 32.82
C ASP A 386 20.90 -13.42 32.69
N VAL A 387 19.70 -13.31 32.12
CA VAL A 387 19.03 -12.02 31.91
C VAL A 387 18.57 -11.42 33.23
N ILE A 388 18.01 -12.24 34.13
CA ILE A 388 17.60 -11.80 35.48
C ILE A 388 18.81 -11.24 36.22
N ARG A 389 19.92 -11.99 36.27
CA ARG A 389 21.15 -11.57 36.96
C ARG A 389 21.66 -10.22 36.45
N GLN A 390 21.67 -10.03 35.12
CA GLN A 390 22.11 -8.77 34.50
C GLN A 390 21.20 -7.59 34.81
N LEU A 391 19.89 -7.82 34.91
CA LEU A 391 18.93 -6.78 35.25
C LEU A 391 18.97 -6.45 36.74
N GLU A 392 19.18 -7.43 37.62
CA GLU A 392 19.31 -7.23 39.07
C GLU A 392 20.46 -6.29 39.43
N ASP A 393 21.61 -6.43 38.76
CA ASP A 393 22.79 -5.61 38.98
C ASP A 393 22.53 -4.10 38.78
N GLY A 394 21.51 -3.72 38.00
CA GLY A 394 21.11 -2.34 37.72
C GLY A 394 19.68 -1.98 38.15
N ALA A 395 19.01 -2.85 38.90
CA ALA A 395 17.58 -2.69 39.20
C ALA A 395 17.29 -1.66 40.30
N ASP A 396 18.28 -1.35 41.16
CA ASP A 396 18.12 -0.52 42.37
C ASP A 396 16.93 -0.96 43.24
N GLY A 397 16.74 -2.28 43.38
CA GLY A 397 15.65 -2.88 44.18
C GLY A 397 14.29 -2.96 43.47
N ARG A 398 14.18 -2.54 42.20
CA ARG A 398 12.97 -2.73 41.39
C ARG A 398 12.84 -4.18 40.90
N PRO A 399 11.62 -4.69 40.69
CA PRO A 399 11.42 -5.98 40.04
C PRO A 399 12.03 -6.02 38.64
N VAL A 400 12.76 -7.10 38.32
CA VAL A 400 13.47 -7.26 37.03
C VAL A 400 12.55 -7.20 35.81
N ASP A 401 11.31 -7.71 35.92
CA ASP A 401 10.32 -7.63 34.85
C ASP A 401 9.91 -6.17 34.57
N GLN A 402 9.80 -5.34 35.61
CA GLN A 402 9.52 -3.91 35.46
C GLN A 402 10.69 -3.13 34.86
N VAL A 403 11.93 -3.46 35.24
CA VAL A 403 13.13 -2.84 34.65
C VAL A 403 13.19 -3.13 33.15
N TRP A 404 13.00 -4.38 32.76
CA TRP A 404 12.98 -4.77 31.35
C TRP A 404 11.78 -4.17 30.58
N LEU A 405 10.59 -4.17 31.19
CA LEU A 405 9.40 -3.57 30.58
C LEU A 405 9.58 -2.07 30.34
N ALA A 406 10.22 -1.35 31.25
CA ALA A 406 10.53 0.07 31.09
C ALA A 406 11.45 0.31 29.87
N ASP A 407 12.52 -0.49 29.74
CA ASP A 407 13.44 -0.40 28.60
C ASP A 407 12.75 -0.75 27.27
N ALA A 408 11.94 -1.82 27.24
CA ALA A 408 11.15 -2.20 26.07
C ALA A 408 10.11 -1.13 25.70
N ALA A 409 9.49 -0.49 26.69
CA ALA A 409 8.56 0.62 26.48
C ALA A 409 9.26 1.83 25.88
N THR A 410 10.47 2.18 26.34
CA THR A 410 11.28 3.26 25.75
C THR A 410 11.55 2.99 24.27
N TYR A 411 11.97 1.77 23.92
CA TYR A 411 12.20 1.42 22.52
C TYR A 411 10.93 1.54 21.65
N VAL A 412 9.79 1.08 22.16
CA VAL A 412 8.50 1.22 21.45
C VAL A 412 8.08 2.68 21.32
N GLN A 413 8.33 3.54 22.31
CA GLN A 413 8.06 4.97 22.22
C GLN A 413 8.96 5.67 21.19
N ASP A 414 10.24 5.28 21.14
CA ASP A 414 11.17 5.76 20.12
C ASP A 414 10.70 5.33 18.73
N LEU A 415 10.30 4.07 18.55
CA LEU A 415 9.74 3.57 17.30
C LEU A 415 8.43 4.28 16.91
N LYS A 416 7.52 4.49 17.86
CA LYS A 416 6.30 5.29 17.68
C LYS A 416 6.63 6.67 17.14
N SER A 417 7.63 7.35 17.71
CA SER A 417 8.02 8.69 17.26
C SER A 417 8.47 8.71 15.79
N VAL A 418 9.18 7.66 15.38
CA VAL A 418 9.69 7.49 14.02
C VAL A 418 8.56 7.18 13.03
N VAL A 419 7.62 6.31 13.42
CA VAL A 419 6.42 6.00 12.63
C VAL A 419 5.52 7.22 12.46
N VAL A 420 5.18 7.90 13.56
CA VAL A 420 4.32 9.09 13.53
C VAL A 420 4.99 10.20 12.70
N GLY A 421 6.31 10.36 12.80
CA GLY A 421 7.07 11.26 11.94
C GLY A 421 6.99 10.90 10.46
N SER A 422 7.03 9.61 10.13
CA SER A 422 6.91 9.12 8.74
C SER A 422 5.49 9.30 8.19
N ALA A 423 4.47 9.10 9.03
CA ALA A 423 3.09 9.40 8.65
C ALA A 423 2.87 10.89 8.38
N ARG A 424 3.49 11.79 9.18
CA ARG A 424 3.44 13.24 8.92
C ARG A 424 4.14 13.60 7.62
N GLN A 425 5.32 13.03 7.38
CA GLN A 425 6.05 13.21 6.14
C GLN A 425 5.20 12.77 4.95
N LEU A 426 4.55 11.61 5.01
CA LEU A 426 3.64 11.17 3.95
C LEU A 426 2.46 12.13 3.76
N ALA A 427 1.84 12.61 4.83
CA ALA A 427 0.75 13.58 4.75
C ALA A 427 1.18 14.88 4.06
N ASP A 428 2.35 15.41 4.43
CA ASP A 428 2.95 16.60 3.83
C ASP A 428 3.30 16.36 2.34
N ASP A 429 3.85 15.19 2.01
CA ASP A 429 4.23 14.81 0.65
C ASP A 429 3.00 14.65 -0.25
N VAL A 430 1.93 14.03 0.27
CA VAL A 430 0.63 13.91 -0.40
C VAL A 430 -0.01 15.29 -0.60
N ASP A 431 0.04 16.19 0.38
CA ASP A 431 -0.48 17.56 0.22
C ASP A 431 0.32 18.34 -0.84
N ARG A 432 1.65 18.24 -0.83
CA ARG A 432 2.50 18.85 -1.86
C ARG A 432 2.17 18.32 -3.25
N ALA A 433 2.10 17.00 -3.41
CA ALA A 433 1.71 16.37 -4.67
C ALA A 433 0.32 16.81 -5.15
N HIS A 434 -0.63 17.00 -4.23
CA HIS A 434 -1.97 17.50 -4.56
C HIS A 434 -1.92 18.94 -5.08
N GLN A 435 -1.16 19.83 -4.42
CA GLN A 435 -1.00 21.22 -4.86
C GLN A 435 -0.28 21.32 -6.20
N ASP A 436 0.76 20.50 -6.41
CA ASP A 436 1.51 20.47 -7.67
C ASP A 436 0.62 20.00 -8.83
N ALA A 437 -0.15 18.93 -8.65
CA ALA A 437 -1.10 18.45 -9.65
C ALA A 437 -2.16 19.52 -9.99
N LYS A 438 -2.65 20.27 -8.99
CA LYS A 438 -3.59 21.38 -9.19
C LYS A 438 -2.96 22.53 -9.98
N ASN A 439 -1.74 22.93 -9.63
CA ASN A 439 -1.01 24.00 -10.32
C ASN A 439 -0.70 23.62 -11.76
N GLN A 440 -0.33 22.36 -12.01
CA GLN A 440 -0.04 21.86 -13.35
C GLN A 440 -1.30 21.83 -14.23
N THR A 441 -2.43 21.38 -13.68
CA THR A 441 -3.73 21.41 -14.37
C THR A 441 -4.14 22.84 -14.76
N ILE A 442 -3.94 23.82 -13.87
CA ILE A 442 -4.18 25.24 -14.17
C ILE A 442 -3.24 25.73 -15.27
N GLY A 443 -1.95 25.36 -15.20
CA GLY A 443 -0.94 25.68 -16.22
C GLY A 443 -1.31 25.18 -17.61
N TRP A 444 -1.74 23.91 -17.73
CA TRP A 444 -2.23 23.36 -18.99
C TRP A 444 -3.51 24.02 -19.47
N GLY A 445 -4.43 24.36 -18.57
CA GLY A 445 -5.64 25.13 -18.91
C GLY A 445 -5.30 26.49 -19.51
N ILE A 446 -4.36 27.23 -18.91
CA ILE A 446 -3.87 28.52 -19.40
C ILE A 446 -3.18 28.33 -20.76
N PHE A 447 -2.27 27.36 -20.87
CA PHE A 447 -1.56 27.07 -22.13
C PHE A 447 -2.53 26.75 -23.27
N THR A 448 -3.51 25.88 -23.02
CA THR A 448 -4.55 25.52 -24.00
C THR A 448 -5.38 26.74 -24.40
N GLY A 449 -5.75 27.58 -23.43
CA GLY A 449 -6.45 28.84 -23.68
C GLY A 449 -5.66 29.83 -24.53
N ILE A 450 -4.35 29.98 -24.27
CA ILE A 450 -3.45 30.84 -25.06
C ILE A 450 -3.33 30.31 -26.49
N VAL A 451 -3.12 29.01 -26.68
CA VAL A 451 -3.04 28.38 -27.99
C VAL A 451 -4.33 28.60 -28.78
N LEU A 452 -5.49 28.39 -28.16
CA LEU A 452 -6.80 28.66 -28.78
C LEU A 452 -6.96 30.13 -29.18
N ALA A 453 -6.57 31.07 -28.31
CA ALA A 453 -6.65 32.50 -28.60
C ALA A 453 -5.75 32.90 -29.79
N VAL A 454 -4.51 32.41 -29.83
CA VAL A 454 -3.57 32.65 -30.95
C VAL A 454 -4.14 32.11 -32.26
N LEU A 455 -4.77 30.93 -32.23
CA LEU A 455 -5.39 30.33 -33.41
C LEU A 455 -6.58 31.14 -33.93
N VAL A 456 -7.43 31.68 -33.03
CA VAL A 456 -8.54 32.56 -33.40
C VAL A 456 -8.01 33.83 -34.07
N VAL A 457 -6.99 34.47 -33.48
CA VAL A 457 -6.38 35.69 -34.05
C VAL A 457 -5.78 35.40 -35.42
N LEU A 458 -5.03 34.31 -35.58
CA LEU A 458 -4.43 33.92 -36.85
C LEU A 458 -5.50 33.63 -37.92
N GLY A 459 -6.60 32.97 -37.54
CA GLY A 459 -7.75 32.74 -38.42
C GLY A 459 -8.41 34.03 -38.89
N VAL A 460 -8.61 35.00 -37.99
CA VAL A 460 -9.16 36.33 -38.34
C VAL A 460 -8.23 37.11 -39.26
N VAL A 461 -6.91 37.08 -39.02
CA VAL A 461 -5.92 37.75 -39.88
C VAL A 461 -5.91 37.14 -41.28
N LEU A 462 -5.94 35.81 -41.39
CA LEU A 462 -6.00 35.10 -42.67
C LEU A 462 -7.29 35.44 -43.44
N LEU A 463 -8.44 35.48 -42.77
CA LEU A 463 -9.71 35.90 -43.37
C LEU A 463 -9.68 37.34 -43.87
N ARG A 464 -9.10 38.27 -43.10
CA ARG A 464 -8.95 39.69 -43.50
C ARG A 464 -7.98 39.88 -44.66
N SER A 465 -6.89 39.10 -44.72
CA SER A 465 -5.92 39.17 -45.81
C SER A 465 -6.52 38.76 -47.16
N ARG A 466 -7.48 37.83 -47.17
CA ARG A 466 -8.24 37.41 -48.36
C ARG A 466 -9.25 38.46 -48.85
N GLY A 467 -9.81 39.25 -47.94
CA GLY A 467 -10.72 40.34 -48.33
C GLY A 467 -10.03 41.45 -49.12
N ARG A 468 -8.71 41.65 -48.90
CA ARG A 468 -7.93 42.68 -49.61
C ARG A 468 -7.42 42.26 -50.99
N SER A 469 -7.45 40.97 -51.32
CA SER A 469 -6.98 40.47 -52.63
C SER A 469 -8.10 40.32 -53.67
N VAL A 470 -9.33 40.73 -53.35
CA VAL A 470 -10.49 40.67 -54.27
C VAL A 470 -10.82 42.05 -54.86
N ASP A 471 -10.27 43.13 -54.30
CA ASP A 471 -10.49 44.52 -54.75
C ASP A 471 -9.26 45.12 -55.49
N ALA A 472 -8.30 44.30 -55.91
CA ALA A 472 -7.17 44.69 -56.77
C ALA A 472 -7.11 43.74 -57.96
#